data_AF-A0A183GVC0-F1
#
_entry.id   AF-A0A183GVC0-F1
#
_cell.length_a   1.000
_cell.length_b   1.000
_cell.length_c   1.000
_cell.angle_alpha   90.00
_cell.angle_beta   90.00
_cell.angle_gamma   90.00
#
_symmetry.space_group_name_H-M   'P 1'
#
loop_
_entity.id
_entity.type
_entity.pdbx_description
1 polymer ?
#
loop_
_entity_poly.entity_id
_entity_poly.type
_entity_poly.pdbx_seq_one_letter_code
_entity_poly.pdbx_strand_id
1 'polypeptide(L)'
;LRCYGRLGRAQLPLQAKHPALVLQKTPLAEMIINEAHEKGHPGINHTVALVRQEFWIPQLRAQVSRLIRKCVKCQKFNNLPYQYPAQEDLPKERVVRSCPFE
;
A
#
# COMPACT_ATOMS: atom_id res chain seq x y z
N LEU A 1 11.16 23.14 -11.92
CA LEU A 1 12.49 22.49 -11.79
C LEU A 1 12.32 20.98 -12.04
N ARG A 2 13.14 20.34 -12.88
CA ARG A 2 13.07 18.89 -13.17
C ARG A 2 14.39 18.20 -12.83
N CYS A 3 14.33 16.94 -12.44
CA CYS A 3 15.51 16.14 -12.14
C CYS A 3 16.00 15.44 -13.41
N TYR A 4 17.23 15.71 -13.81
CA TYR A 4 17.89 15.01 -14.92
C TYR A 4 18.71 13.85 -14.37
N GLY A 5 18.48 12.66 -14.92
CA GLY A 5 19.17 11.43 -14.51
C GLY A 5 19.77 10.67 -15.68
N ARG A 6 20.15 9.41 -15.43
CA ARG A 6 20.83 8.53 -16.41
C ARG A 6 19.88 7.87 -17.42
N LEU A 7 18.58 8.17 -17.37
CA LEU A 7 17.54 7.56 -18.20
C LEU A 7 17.30 8.29 -19.53
N GLY A 8 18.13 9.26 -19.93
CA GLY A 8 17.91 10.07 -21.13
C GLY A 8 17.71 9.27 -22.42
N ARG A 9 18.44 8.15 -22.57
CA ARG A 9 18.37 7.25 -23.74
C ARG A 9 17.32 6.13 -23.61
N ALA A 10 16.62 6.00 -22.49
CA ALA A 10 15.62 4.95 -22.32
C ALA A 10 14.42 5.15 -23.26
N GLN A 11 13.70 4.09 -23.62
CA GLN A 11 12.42 4.21 -24.34
C GLN A 11 11.28 4.43 -23.33
N LEU A 12 11.31 5.59 -22.66
CA LEU A 12 10.33 5.99 -21.65
C LEU A 12 9.71 7.35 -21.98
N PRO A 13 8.50 7.66 -21.48
CA PRO A 13 7.93 9.00 -21.57
C PRO A 13 8.88 10.06 -20.99
N LEU A 14 8.83 11.27 -21.53
CA LEU A 14 9.69 12.38 -21.12
C LEU A 14 9.57 12.68 -19.62
N GLN A 15 8.36 12.57 -19.06
CA GLN A 15 8.09 12.77 -17.64
C GLN A 15 8.83 11.75 -16.76
N ALA A 16 8.92 10.49 -17.19
CA ALA A 16 9.62 9.45 -16.45
C ALA A 16 11.15 9.57 -16.58
N LYS A 17 11.63 10.10 -17.71
CA LYS A 17 13.06 10.43 -17.90
C LYS A 17 13.50 11.61 -17.04
N HIS A 18 12.64 12.63 -16.97
CA HIS A 18 12.91 13.92 -16.34
C HIS A 18 11.77 14.30 -15.41
N PRO A 19 11.62 13.60 -14.27
CA PRO A 19 10.52 13.83 -13.36
C PRO A 19 10.57 15.24 -12.74
N ALA A 20 9.39 15.79 -12.46
CA ALA A 20 9.29 17.09 -11.78
C ALA A 20 9.75 16.96 -10.32
N LEU A 21 10.61 17.87 -9.87
CA LEU A 21 11.05 17.90 -8.49
C LEU A 21 9.91 18.40 -7.60
N VAL A 22 9.54 17.63 -6.60
CA VAL A 22 8.60 18.04 -5.56
C VAL A 22 9.27 17.90 -4.20
N LEU A 23 9.18 18.94 -3.38
CA LEU A 23 9.77 18.92 -2.05
C LEU A 23 9.01 17.96 -1.14
N GLN A 24 9.78 17.20 -0.36
CA GLN A 24 9.26 16.27 0.63
C GLN A 24 8.48 17.00 1.73
N LYS A 25 7.47 16.34 2.31
CA LYS A 25 6.70 16.82 3.48
C LYS A 25 5.85 18.06 3.17
N THR A 26 5.53 18.27 1.90
CA THR A 26 4.60 19.30 1.45
C THR A 26 3.22 18.70 1.23
N PRO A 27 2.14 19.50 1.35
CA PRO A 27 0.79 19.03 1.03
C PRO A 27 0.66 18.50 -0.40
N LEU A 28 1.41 19.10 -1.34
CA LEU A 28 1.47 18.64 -2.73
C LEU A 28 2.02 17.22 -2.86
N ALA A 29 3.12 16.90 -2.16
CA ALA A 29 3.67 15.55 -2.16
C ALA A 29 2.66 14.53 -1.61
N GLU A 30 1.93 14.89 -0.56
CA GLU A 30 0.91 14.02 0.03
C GLU A 30 -0.27 13.80 -0.92
N MET A 31 -0.74 14.85 -1.60
CA MET A 31 -1.80 14.75 -2.61
C MET A 31 -1.39 13.86 -3.78
N ILE A 32 -0.19 14.02 -4.32
CA ILE A 32 0.35 13.18 -5.41
C ILE A 32 0.41 11.70 -4.99
N ILE A 33 0.90 11.43 -3.77
CA ILE A 33 0.99 10.06 -3.27
C ILE A 33 -0.40 9.45 -3.06
N ASN A 34 -1.34 10.23 -2.51
CA ASN A 34 -2.72 9.78 -2.30
C ASN A 34 -3.41 9.48 -3.63
N GLU A 35 -3.29 10.34 -4.64
CA GLU A 35 -3.84 10.10 -5.96
C GLU A 35 -3.29 8.79 -6.57
N ALA A 36 -1.97 8.56 -6.49
CA ALA A 36 -1.36 7.33 -6.95
C ALA A 36 -1.84 6.09 -6.17
N HIS A 37 -2.13 6.25 -4.88
CA HIS A 37 -2.63 5.17 -4.03
C HIS A 37 -4.13 4.89 -4.24
N GLU A 38 -4.95 5.90 -4.53
CA GLU A 38 -6.39 5.74 -4.69
C GLU A 38 -6.79 5.05 -6.00
N LYS A 39 -5.90 4.99 -6.99
CA LYS A 39 -6.11 4.27 -8.27
C LYS A 39 -6.39 2.76 -8.11
N GLY A 40 -6.09 2.17 -6.96
CA GLY A 40 -6.36 0.75 -6.71
C GLY A 40 -5.75 0.20 -5.43
N HIS A 41 -5.43 1.07 -4.46
CA HIS A 41 -4.73 0.72 -3.23
C HIS A 41 -3.46 -0.13 -3.43
N PRO A 42 -2.57 0.23 -4.38
CA PRO A 42 -1.34 -0.50 -4.59
C PRO A 42 -0.46 -0.48 -3.33
N GLY A 43 0.29 -1.57 -3.14
CA GLY A 43 1.28 -1.66 -2.07
C GLY A 43 2.42 -0.65 -2.24
N ILE A 44 3.21 -0.45 -1.18
CA ILE A 44 4.23 0.62 -1.08
C ILE A 44 5.16 0.69 -2.30
N ASN A 45 5.71 -0.44 -2.75
CA ASN A 45 6.65 -0.47 -3.87
C ASN A 45 6.01 -0.01 -5.18
N HIS A 46 4.76 -0.43 -5.40
CA HIS A 46 4.03 -0.10 -6.62
C HIS A 46 3.62 1.38 -6.62
N THR A 47 3.14 1.92 -5.50
CA THR A 47 2.86 3.36 -5.39
C THR A 47 4.11 4.20 -5.61
N VAL A 48 5.26 3.79 -5.07
CA VAL A 48 6.55 4.48 -5.32
C VAL A 48 6.90 4.46 -6.81
N ALA A 49 6.67 3.34 -7.51
CA ALA A 49 6.94 3.24 -8.93
C ALA A 49 6.02 4.15 -9.75
N LEU A 50 4.71 4.19 -9.44
CA LEU A 50 3.74 5.08 -10.10
C LEU A 50 4.14 6.55 -9.94
N VAL A 51 4.45 6.98 -8.72
CA VAL A 51 4.86 8.37 -8.47
C VAL A 51 6.15 8.72 -9.23
N ARG A 52 7.12 7.79 -9.31
CA ARG A 52 8.39 8.01 -10.03
C ARG A 52 8.26 8.14 -11.55
N GLN A 53 7.12 7.76 -12.13
CA GLN A 53 6.87 7.96 -13.55
C GLN A 53 6.72 9.45 -13.91
N GLU A 54 6.39 10.30 -12.93
CA GLU A 54 6.13 11.72 -13.19
C GLU A 54 6.89 12.66 -12.23
N PHE A 55 7.12 12.24 -10.99
CA PHE A 55 7.64 13.09 -9.92
C PHE A 55 8.85 12.48 -9.21
N TRP A 56 9.77 13.35 -8.81
CA TRP A 56 10.89 13.00 -7.96
C TRP A 56 10.69 13.69 -6.60
N ILE A 57 10.37 12.89 -5.59
CA ILE A 57 10.16 13.33 -4.21
C ILE A 57 11.29 12.73 -3.34
N PRO A 58 12.08 13.55 -2.63
CA PRO A 58 13.05 13.06 -1.66
C PRO A 58 12.35 12.21 -0.58
N GLN A 59 13.00 11.12 -0.13
CA GLN A 59 12.47 10.22 0.90
C GLN A 59 11.07 9.65 0.59
N LEU A 60 10.68 9.56 -0.69
CA LEU A 60 9.34 9.12 -1.13
C LEU A 60 8.85 7.86 -0.45
N ARG A 61 9.69 6.81 -0.36
CA ARG A 61 9.31 5.53 0.26
C ARG A 61 8.81 5.69 1.70
N ALA A 62 9.47 6.54 2.50
CA ALA A 62 9.07 6.80 3.87
C ALA A 62 7.71 7.50 3.95
N GLN A 63 7.45 8.45 3.03
CA GLN A 63 6.16 9.17 2.96
C GLN A 63 5.02 8.26 2.53
N VAL A 64 5.25 7.46 1.47
CA VAL A 64 4.30 6.45 0.99
C VAL A 64 3.97 5.46 2.09
N SER A 65 4.99 4.91 2.78
CA SER A 65 4.75 3.97 3.88
C SER A 65 3.94 4.60 5.02
N ARG A 66 4.17 5.89 5.33
CA ARG A 66 3.41 6.61 6.35
C ARG A 66 1.95 6.80 5.95
N LEU A 67 1.69 7.16 4.69
CA LEU A 67 0.34 7.40 4.18
C LEU A 67 -0.46 6.10 4.04
N ILE A 68 0.12 5.06 3.45
CA ILE A 68 -0.56 3.76 3.27
C ILE A 68 -0.91 3.12 4.62
N ARG A 69 -0.02 3.23 5.62
CA ARG A 69 -0.31 2.75 6.99
C ARG A 69 -1.52 3.44 7.61
N LYS A 70 -1.90 4.64 7.18
CA LYS A 70 -3.09 5.37 7.65
C LYS A 70 -4.34 5.09 6.80
N CYS A 71 -4.20 4.40 5.67
CA CYS A 71 -5.33 4.12 4.79
C CYS A 71 -6.28 3.09 5.42
N VAL A 72 -7.50 3.52 5.77
CA VAL A 72 -8.52 2.67 6.40
C VAL A 72 -8.88 1.48 5.52
N LYS A 73 -8.99 1.65 4.20
CA LYS A 73 -9.30 0.56 3.27
C LYS A 73 -8.19 -0.49 3.31
N CYS A 74 -6.92 -0.08 3.16
CA CYS A 74 -5.79 -1.01 3.24
C CYS A 74 -5.67 -1.70 4.60
N GLN A 75 -5.95 -0.99 5.69
CA GLN A 75 -5.98 -1.60 7.02
C GLN A 75 -7.07 -2.68 7.10
N LYS A 76 -8.29 -2.40 6.64
CA LYS A 76 -9.39 -3.38 6.65
C LYS A 76 -9.10 -4.63 5.82
N PHE A 77 -8.46 -4.47 4.67
CA PHE A 77 -8.17 -5.60 3.77
C PHE A 77 -6.93 -6.40 4.13
N ASN A 78 -5.90 -5.77 4.72
CA ASN A 78 -4.60 -6.42 4.92
C ASN A 78 -4.26 -6.70 6.39
N ASN A 79 -4.93 -6.08 7.36
CA ASN A 79 -4.65 -6.36 8.76
C ASN A 79 -5.14 -7.76 9.14
N LEU A 80 -4.50 -8.32 10.15
CA LEU A 80 -4.95 -9.58 10.75
C LEU A 80 -6.36 -9.41 11.33
N PRO A 81 -7.20 -10.46 11.26
CA PRO A 81 -8.47 -10.46 11.97
C PRO A 81 -8.22 -10.33 13.48
N TYR A 82 -9.27 -9.96 14.21
CA TYR A 82 -9.23 -10.04 15.67
C TYR A 82 -8.86 -11.45 16.11
N GLN A 83 -8.10 -11.53 17.19
CA GLN A 83 -7.85 -12.82 17.84
C GLN A 83 -9.19 -13.43 18.21
N TYR A 84 -9.39 -14.69 17.81
CA TYR A 84 -10.53 -15.43 18.30
C TYR A 84 -10.47 -15.50 19.83
N PRO A 85 -11.61 -15.38 20.54
CA PRO A 85 -11.63 -15.64 21.96
C PRO A 85 -11.11 -17.06 22.22
N ALA A 86 -10.57 -17.29 23.42
CA ALA A 86 -10.22 -18.63 23.86
C ALA A 86 -11.45 -19.53 23.68
N GLN A 87 -11.28 -20.60 22.91
CA GLN A 87 -12.33 -21.57 22.68
C GLN A 87 -12.19 -22.66 23.75
N GLU A 88 -13.30 -22.98 24.42
CA GLU A 88 -13.37 -24.17 25.27
C GLU A 88 -13.40 -25.43 24.41
N ASP A 89 -13.18 -26.57 25.07
CA ASP A 89 -13.29 -27.87 24.42
C ASP A 89 -14.68 -28.05 23.79
N LEU A 90 -14.70 -28.69 22.62
CA LEU A 90 -15.95 -28.99 21.93
C LEU A 90 -16.84 -29.88 22.81
N PRO A 91 -18.17 -29.67 22.81
CA PRO A 91 -19.07 -30.52 23.58
C PRO A 91 -18.96 -31.98 23.12
N LYS A 92 -19.11 -32.91 24.06
CA LYS A 92 -18.85 -34.35 23.84
C LYS A 92 -19.63 -34.89 22.64
N GLU A 93 -20.85 -34.42 22.45
CA GLU A 93 -21.76 -34.79 21.36
C GLU A 93 -21.20 -34.46 19.97
N ARG A 94 -20.29 -33.46 19.86
CA ARG A 94 -19.66 -33.08 18.59
C ARG A 94 -18.48 -33.98 18.22
N VAL A 95 -17.82 -34.58 19.20
CA VAL A 95 -16.56 -35.34 19.01
C VAL A 95 -16.73 -36.84 19.21
N VAL A 96 -17.70 -37.26 20.02
CA VAL A 96 -18.03 -38.66 20.22
C VAL A 96 -19.03 -39.11 19.16
N ARG A 97 -18.73 -40.22 18.50
CA ARG A 97 -19.67 -40.84 17.55
C ARG A 97 -20.88 -41.37 18.29
N SER A 98 -22.07 -40.97 17.88
CA SER A 98 -23.35 -41.54 18.31
C SER A 98 -24.13 -42.07 17.12
N CYS A 99 -25.09 -42.96 17.37
CA CYS A 99 -26.06 -43.35 16.36
C CYS A 99 -27.08 -42.21 16.15
N PRO A 100 -27.70 -42.09 14.96
CA PRO A 100 -28.76 -41.11 14.76
C PRO A 100 -29.92 -41.32 15.75
N PHE A 101 -30.32 -40.24 16.45
CA PHE A 101 -31.46 -40.16 17.39
C PHE A 101 -31.32 -40.88 18.75
N GLU A 102 -30.09 -41.15 19.20
CA GLU A 102 -29.81 -41.49 20.61
C GLU A 102 -29.71 -40.25 21.52
#